data_AF-L1PBJ7-F1
#
_entry.id   AF-L1PBJ7-F1
#
_cell.length_a   1.000
_cell.length_b   1.000
_cell.length_c   1.000
_cell.angle_alpha   90.00
_cell.angle_beta   90.00
_cell.angle_gamma   90.00
#
_symmetry.space_group_name_H-M   'P 1'
#
loop_
_entity.id
_entity.type
_entity.pdbx_description
1 polymer ?
#
loop_
_entity_poly.entity_id
_entity_poly.type
_entity_poly.pdbx_seq_one_letter_code
_entity_poly.pdbx_strand_id
1 'polypeptide(L)'
;MTKMFSYKKQDGTIVSIPQDILYDVSILDKPRIWVDFNTPFDDMYFLSRLDIIKDSEGNEIELKENMEVSVFDYDLDENDNPDHLLADGIAILNHTGISTHVKWLIKVLPNKKYGRFYWVSDTKK
;
A
#
# COMPACT_ATOMS: atom_id res chain seq x y z
N MET A 1 -22.95 12.24 -6.37
CA MET A 1 -21.97 12.61 -7.40
C MET A 1 -20.73 11.79 -7.13
N THR A 2 -20.32 10.94 -8.07
CA THR A 2 -19.08 10.16 -7.95
C THR A 2 -17.89 11.10 -8.04
N LYS A 3 -16.97 11.02 -7.09
CA LYS A 3 -15.75 11.83 -7.10
C LYS A 3 -14.80 11.25 -8.14
N MET A 4 -14.16 12.11 -8.93
CA MET A 4 -13.22 11.70 -9.98
C MET A 4 -11.79 12.02 -9.54
N PHE A 5 -10.87 11.09 -9.78
CA PHE A 5 -9.44 11.33 -9.78
C PHE A 5 -9.00 11.57 -11.22
N SER A 6 -8.29 12.67 -11.45
CA SER A 6 -7.79 13.03 -12.78
C SER A 6 -6.29 13.29 -12.73
N TYR A 7 -5.56 12.77 -13.70
CA TYR A 7 -4.12 12.96 -13.81
C TYR A 7 -3.70 13.09 -15.28
N LYS A 8 -2.52 13.69 -15.50
CA LYS A 8 -1.98 13.96 -16.84
C LYS A 8 -0.84 12.99 -17.15
N LYS A 9 -0.98 12.22 -18.23
CA LYS A 9 0.07 11.34 -18.77
C LYS A 9 1.20 12.15 -19.40
N GLN A 10 2.35 11.49 -19.62
CA GLN A 10 3.54 12.14 -20.21
C GLN A 10 3.28 12.67 -21.63
N ASP A 11 2.41 12.00 -22.39
CA ASP A 11 1.97 12.42 -23.73
C ASP A 11 0.99 13.61 -23.72
N GLY A 12 0.57 14.06 -22.54
CA GLY A 12 -0.34 15.17 -22.33
C GLY A 12 -1.81 14.77 -22.20
N THR A 13 -2.16 13.50 -22.35
CA THR A 13 -3.52 12.97 -22.18
C THR A 13 -3.99 13.13 -20.74
N ILE A 14 -5.23 13.60 -20.55
CA ILE A 14 -5.87 13.63 -19.24
C ILE A 14 -6.71 12.37 -19.08
N VAL A 15 -6.38 11.56 -18.08
CA VAL A 15 -7.18 10.42 -17.65
C VAL A 15 -8.02 10.83 -16.46
N SER A 16 -9.29 10.41 -16.45
CA SER A 16 -10.21 10.64 -15.32
C SER A 16 -10.90 9.33 -14.97
N ILE A 17 -10.67 8.85 -13.75
CA ILE A 17 -11.25 7.61 -13.23
C ILE A 17 -12.13 7.91 -12.01
N PRO A 18 -13.26 7.19 -11.84
CA PRO A 18 -14.02 7.21 -10.60
C PRO A 18 -13.14 6.84 -9.41
N GLN A 19 -13.19 7.65 -8.36
CA GLN A 19 -12.41 7.43 -7.13
C GLN A 19 -12.76 6.08 -6.49
N ASP A 20 -14.01 5.64 -6.59
CA ASP A 20 -14.47 4.35 -6.04
C ASP A 20 -13.84 3.14 -6.75
N ILE A 21 -13.45 3.32 -8.02
CA ILE A 21 -12.76 2.27 -8.80
C ILE A 21 -11.27 2.25 -8.42
N LEU A 22 -10.63 3.42 -8.35
CA LEU A 22 -9.22 3.52 -7.94
C LEU A 22 -8.98 2.91 -6.55
N TYR A 23 -9.95 3.06 -5.64
CA TYR A 23 -9.87 2.57 -4.28
C TYR A 23 -10.63 1.26 -4.06
N ASP A 24 -10.87 0.48 -5.11
CA ASP A 24 -11.56 -0.81 -5.01
C ASP A 24 -10.70 -1.88 -4.34
N VAL A 25 -10.73 -1.90 -3.01
CA VAL A 25 -10.03 -2.90 -2.19
C VAL A 25 -10.59 -4.32 -2.36
N SER A 26 -11.74 -4.53 -3.02
CA SER A 26 -12.31 -5.88 -3.21
C SER A 26 -11.49 -6.73 -4.18
N ILE A 27 -10.58 -6.12 -4.94
CA ILE A 27 -9.68 -6.84 -5.87
C ILE A 27 -8.52 -7.53 -5.15
N LEU A 28 -8.23 -7.16 -3.89
CA LEU A 28 -7.13 -7.69 -3.11
C LEU A 28 -7.31 -9.19 -2.84
N ASP A 29 -6.19 -9.91 -2.74
CA ASP A 29 -6.16 -11.37 -2.50
C ASP A 29 -6.45 -11.75 -1.04
N LYS A 30 -6.23 -10.82 -0.11
CA LYS A 30 -6.45 -10.95 1.34
C LYS A 30 -6.53 -9.56 1.99
N PRO A 31 -6.96 -9.45 3.26
CA PRO A 31 -6.88 -8.19 3.99
C PRO A 31 -5.43 -7.69 4.08
N ARG A 32 -5.22 -6.41 3.79
CA ARG A 32 -3.89 -5.75 3.79
C ARG A 32 -3.97 -4.35 4.39
N ILE A 33 -2.87 -3.87 4.95
CA ILE A 33 -2.76 -2.52 5.49
C ILE A 33 -2.32 -1.56 4.38
N TRP A 34 -3.00 -0.43 4.23
CA TRP A 34 -2.58 0.58 3.25
C TRP A 34 -1.28 1.26 3.67
N VAL A 35 -0.35 1.44 2.73
CA VAL A 35 0.93 2.16 2.88
C VAL A 35 1.17 2.99 1.62
N ASP A 36 1.63 4.22 1.78
CA ASP A 36 2.09 5.05 0.65
C ASP A 36 3.51 4.61 0.22
N PHE A 37 3.61 3.94 -0.91
CA PHE A 37 4.89 3.49 -1.47
C PHE A 37 5.63 4.58 -2.26
N ASN A 38 5.04 5.76 -2.44
CA ASN A 38 5.70 6.89 -3.13
C ASN A 38 6.64 7.67 -2.20
N THR A 39 6.59 7.42 -0.89
CA THR A 39 7.39 8.12 0.11
C THR A 39 8.30 7.16 0.88
N PRO A 40 9.33 6.56 0.22
CA PRO A 40 10.27 5.67 0.90
C PRO A 40 11.12 6.43 1.93
N PHE A 41 11.49 5.73 3.00
CA PHE A 41 12.44 6.19 4.01
C PHE A 41 13.54 5.12 4.15
N ASP A 42 14.68 5.37 3.50
CA ASP A 42 15.76 4.39 3.35
C ASP A 42 15.27 3.08 2.70
N ASP A 43 15.40 1.92 3.36
CA ASP A 43 14.89 0.62 2.92
C ASP A 43 13.48 0.29 3.44
N MET A 44 12.80 1.27 4.06
CA MET A 44 11.54 1.14 4.80
C MET A 44 10.48 2.15 4.33
N TYR A 45 9.26 2.01 4.84
CA TYR A 45 8.15 2.95 4.62
C TYR A 45 7.45 3.31 5.92
N PHE A 46 6.81 4.47 5.97
CA PHE A 46 5.98 4.87 7.10
C PHE A 46 4.68 4.05 7.13
N LEU A 47 4.37 3.42 8.27
CA LEU A 47 3.21 2.54 8.41
C LEU A 47 2.09 3.18 9.22
N SER A 48 2.36 3.56 10.47
CA SER A 48 1.30 4.06 11.36
C SER A 48 1.82 4.99 12.45
N ARG A 49 0.95 5.89 12.89
CA ARG A 49 1.16 6.73 14.09
C ARG A 49 0.64 6.07 15.37
N LEU A 50 -0.25 5.10 15.24
CA LEU A 50 -0.97 4.43 16.32
C LEU A 50 -0.63 2.95 16.34
N ASP A 51 -0.81 2.32 17.50
CA ASP A 51 -0.65 0.86 17.65
C ASP A 51 -1.77 0.08 17.00
N ILE A 52 -2.96 0.68 16.85
CA ILE A 52 -4.10 0.06 16.20
C ILE A 52 -4.30 0.72 14.84
N ILE A 53 -4.27 -0.08 13.79
CA ILE A 53 -4.54 0.31 12.41
C ILE A 53 -5.67 -0.57 11.84
N LYS A 54 -6.38 -0.07 10.82
CA LYS A 54 -7.37 -0.87 10.10
C LYS A 54 -6.77 -1.43 8.83
N ASP A 55 -7.07 -2.69 8.54
CA ASP A 55 -6.83 -3.26 7.22
C ASP A 55 -7.88 -2.79 6.20
N SER A 56 -7.72 -3.27 4.97
CA SER A 56 -8.59 -3.00 3.83
C SER A 56 -10.04 -3.47 4.00
N GLU A 57 -10.32 -4.40 4.92
CA GLU A 57 -11.68 -4.85 5.25
C GLU A 57 -12.26 -4.12 6.46
N GLY A 58 -11.47 -3.26 7.10
CA GLY A 58 -11.86 -2.48 8.28
C GLY A 58 -11.62 -3.20 9.61
N ASN A 59 -10.95 -4.37 9.61
CA ASN A 59 -10.58 -5.06 10.83
C ASN A 59 -9.46 -4.30 11.55
N GLU A 60 -9.55 -4.24 12.88
CA GLU A 60 -8.51 -3.62 13.70
C GLU A 60 -7.35 -4.59 13.93
N ILE A 61 -6.13 -4.12 13.63
CA ILE A 61 -4.88 -4.83 13.82
C ILE A 61 -4.05 -4.06 14.85
N GLU A 62 -3.71 -4.72 15.95
CA GLU A 62 -2.73 -4.22 16.93
C GLU A 62 -1.31 -4.57 16.45
N LEU A 63 -0.57 -3.56 16.01
CA LEU A 63 0.81 -3.67 15.57
C LEU A 63 1.73 -4.02 16.74
N LYS A 64 2.64 -4.97 16.49
CA LYS A 64 3.67 -5.40 17.43
C LYS A 64 5.01 -5.39 16.74
N GLU A 65 6.06 -5.11 17.50
CA GLU A 65 7.42 -5.09 16.96
C GLU A 65 7.78 -6.48 16.44
N ASN A 66 8.36 -6.53 15.24
CA ASN A 66 8.67 -7.76 14.50
C ASN A 66 7.46 -8.56 13.99
N MET A 67 6.25 -7.97 14.00
CA MET A 67 5.06 -8.59 13.41
C MET A 67 5.15 -8.60 11.87
N GLU A 68 4.91 -9.75 11.25
CA GLU A 68 4.71 -9.83 9.81
C GLU A 68 3.39 -9.18 9.42
N VAL A 69 3.43 -8.32 8.40
CA VAL A 69 2.28 -7.59 7.88
C VAL A 69 2.26 -7.66 6.36
N SER A 70 1.06 -7.76 5.80
CA SER A 70 0.83 -7.62 4.37
C SER A 70 0.25 -6.23 4.10
N VAL A 71 0.83 -5.55 3.12
CA VAL A 71 0.51 -4.16 2.80
C VAL A 71 0.17 -4.00 1.33
N PHE A 72 -0.44 -2.86 1.00
CA PHE A 72 -0.71 -2.46 -0.36
C PHE A 72 -0.69 -0.94 -0.52
N ASP A 73 -0.52 -0.49 -1.77
CA ASP A 73 -0.82 0.89 -2.20
C ASP A 73 -1.75 0.85 -3.42
N TYR A 74 -2.55 1.90 -3.58
CA TYR A 74 -3.44 2.02 -4.73
C TYR A 74 -2.62 2.32 -5.98
N ASP A 75 -2.81 1.50 -7.00
CA ASP A 75 -2.14 1.69 -8.28
C ASP A 75 -2.99 1.18 -9.44
N LEU A 76 -2.57 1.55 -10.66
CA LEU A 76 -3.22 1.23 -11.92
C LEU A 76 -2.28 0.46 -12.84
N ASP A 77 -2.86 -0.40 -13.66
CA ASP A 77 -2.16 -1.02 -14.79
C ASP A 77 -1.96 -0.03 -15.96
N GLU A 78 -1.29 -0.51 -17.02
CA GLU A 78 -1.06 0.26 -18.25
C GLU A 78 -2.33 0.70 -18.99
N ASN A 79 -3.47 0.07 -18.67
CA ASN A 79 -4.79 0.33 -19.25
C ASN A 79 -5.69 1.16 -18.32
N ASP A 80 -5.14 1.77 -17.26
CA ASP A 80 -5.85 2.57 -16.27
C ASP A 80 -6.86 1.78 -15.41
N ASN A 81 -6.75 0.45 -15.35
CA ASN A 81 -7.54 -0.38 -14.45
C ASN A 81 -6.85 -0.54 -13.09
N PRO A 82 -7.59 -0.67 -11.98
CA PRO A 82 -7.02 -0.96 -10.68
C PRO A 82 -6.17 -2.23 -10.69
N ASP A 83 -4.90 -2.08 -10.31
CA ASP A 83 -3.97 -3.19 -10.08
C ASP A 83 -3.03 -2.80 -8.95
N HIS A 84 -3.51 -2.93 -7.72
CA HIS A 84 -2.82 -2.38 -6.54
C HIS A 84 -1.44 -3.00 -6.33
N LEU A 85 -0.48 -2.16 -5.89
CA LEU A 85 0.87 -2.61 -5.56
C LEU A 85 0.84 -3.31 -4.21
N LEU A 86 1.40 -4.51 -4.14
CA LEU A 86 1.43 -5.35 -2.95
C LEU A 86 2.85 -5.53 -2.45
N ALA A 87 2.98 -5.66 -1.13
CA ALA A 87 4.20 -6.15 -0.49
C ALA A 87 3.88 -6.91 0.80
N ASP A 88 4.86 -7.66 1.27
CA ASP A 88 4.88 -8.24 2.61
C ASP A 88 6.09 -7.69 3.35
N GLY A 89 6.01 -7.55 4.67
CA GLY A 89 7.08 -6.96 5.45
C GLY A 89 6.94 -7.18 6.94
N ILE A 90 7.82 -6.52 7.69
CA ILE A 90 7.85 -6.56 9.14
C ILE A 90 7.57 -5.17 9.70
N ALA A 91 6.64 -5.08 10.65
CA ALA A 91 6.38 -3.87 11.42
C ALA A 91 7.49 -3.64 12.46
N ILE A 92 8.04 -2.43 12.47
CA ILE A 92 9.13 -2.04 13.36
C ILE A 92 8.83 -0.69 14.01
N LEU A 93 9.33 -0.48 15.23
CA LEU A 93 9.22 0.82 15.89
C LEU A 93 10.15 1.84 15.24
N ASN A 94 9.66 3.07 15.08
CA ASN A 94 10.46 4.17 14.58
C ASN A 94 11.39 4.71 15.67
N HIS A 95 12.64 4.26 15.65
CA HIS A 95 13.71 4.77 16.52
C HIS A 95 14.73 5.64 15.78
N THR A 96 14.41 6.08 14.57
CA THR A 96 15.37 6.77 13.68
C THR A 96 15.62 8.24 14.06
N GLY A 97 14.74 8.82 14.89
CA GLY A 97 14.75 10.25 15.22
C GLY A 97 14.19 11.15 14.10
N ILE A 98 13.81 10.57 12.94
CA ILE A 98 13.18 11.27 11.81
C ILE A 98 11.69 10.94 11.80
N SER A 99 10.86 11.91 11.40
CA SER A 99 9.40 11.77 11.35
C SER A 99 8.84 11.20 12.66
N THR A 100 9.22 11.81 13.79
CA THR A 100 8.91 11.34 15.16
C THR A 100 7.41 11.25 15.48
N HIS A 101 6.56 11.80 14.62
CA HIS A 101 5.11 11.66 14.68
C HIS A 101 4.60 10.33 14.10
N VAL A 102 5.44 9.57 13.39
CA VAL A 102 5.18 8.20 12.92
C VAL A 102 5.82 7.24 13.91
N LYS A 103 5.02 6.32 14.45
CA LYS A 103 5.44 5.34 15.46
C LYS A 103 5.95 4.05 14.83
N TRP A 104 5.33 3.63 13.75
CA TRP A 104 5.58 2.35 13.08
C TRP A 104 6.10 2.57 11.67
N LEU A 105 7.15 1.85 11.32
CA LEU A 105 7.61 1.68 9.95
C LEU A 105 7.32 0.24 9.50
N ILE A 106 7.40 0.02 8.19
CA ILE A 106 7.46 -1.31 7.62
C ILE A 106 8.79 -1.49 6.88
N LYS A 107 9.46 -2.60 7.17
CA LYS A 107 10.56 -3.11 6.36
C LYS A 107 10.04 -4.16 5.38
N VAL A 108 10.06 -3.83 4.09
CA VAL A 108 9.59 -4.74 3.02
C VAL A 108 10.53 -5.94 2.90
N LEU A 109 9.96 -7.14 2.91
CA LEU A 109 10.67 -8.38 2.71
C LEU A 109 10.47 -8.90 1.28
N PRO A 110 11.48 -9.56 0.69
CA PRO A 110 11.31 -10.21 -0.61
C PRO A 110 10.40 -11.45 -0.49
N ASN A 111 9.32 -11.45 -1.25
CA ASN A 111 8.50 -12.64 -1.49
C ASN A 111 9.24 -13.61 -2.42
N LYS A 112 9.19 -14.92 -2.12
CA LYS A 112 9.89 -15.95 -2.90
C LYS A 112 9.41 -16.08 -4.34
N LYS A 113 8.11 -15.84 -4.60
CA LYS A 113 7.50 -15.96 -5.94
C LYS A 113 7.56 -14.64 -6.71
N TYR A 114 7.35 -13.51 -6.03
CA TYR A 114 7.08 -12.25 -6.71
C TYR A 114 8.13 -11.14 -6.49
N GLY A 115 9.13 -11.33 -5.62
CA GLY A 115 10.09 -10.29 -5.27
C GLY A 115 9.60 -9.35 -4.17
N ARG A 116 10.18 -8.15 -4.07
CA ARG A 116 9.85 -7.20 -2.98
C ARG A 116 8.47 -6.55 -3.12
N PHE A 117 8.09 -6.24 -4.36
CA PHE A 117 6.81 -5.64 -4.70
C PHE A 117 6.22 -6.41 -5.87
N TYR A 118 4.90 -6.54 -5.89
CA TYR A 118 4.18 -7.29 -6.91
C TYR A 118 2.77 -6.77 -7.08
N TRP A 119 2.16 -7.01 -8.23
CA TRP A 119 0.81 -6.53 -8.51
C TRP A 119 -0.25 -7.52 -8.05
N VAL A 120 -1.46 -7.05 -7.75
CA VAL A 120 -2.61 -7.92 -7.47
C VAL A 120 -2.79 -8.94 -8.60
N SER A 121 -2.66 -8.50 -9.85
CA SER A 121 -2.77 -9.37 -11.03
C SER A 121 -1.76 -10.52 -11.07
N ASP A 122 -0.60 -10.39 -10.41
CA ASP A 122 0.40 -11.47 -10.30
C ASP A 122 -0.05 -12.60 -9.37
N THR A 123 -0.96 -12.31 -8.43
CA THR A 123 -1.48 -13.30 -7.46
C THR A 123 -2.56 -14.20 -8.05
N LYS A 124 -3.18 -13.78 -9.16
CA LYS A 124 -4.28 -14.50 -9.83
C LYS A 124 -3.80 -15.60 -10.80
N LYS A 125 -2.47 -15.79 -10.91
CA LYS A 125 -1.80 -16.74 -11.82
C LYS A 125 -1.28 -18.00 -11.11
#